data_AF-A0A924R2A8-F1
#
_entry.id   AF-A0A924R2A8-F1
#
_cell.length_a   1.000
_cell.length_b   1.000
_cell.length_c   1.000
_cell.angle_alpha   90.00
_cell.angle_beta   90.00
_cell.angle_gamma   90.00
#
_symmetry.space_group_name_H-M   'P 1'
#
loop_
_entity.id
_entity.type
_entity.pdbx_description
1 polymer ?
#
loop_
_entity_poly.entity_id
_entity_poly.type
_entity_poly.pdbx_seq_one_letter_code
_entity_poly.pdbx_strand_id
1 'polypeptide(L)'
;MDPRACVFVALSQLASSRRIWVWLTGLICGGWLALAPALAQLPVPALSAHVMDTASTLSAQQIAQLEAKLTAFEQSKGTQIVFLLVPTTEPED
;
A
#
# COMPACT_ATOMS: atom_id res chain seq x y z
N MET A 1 51.92 19.01 -33.79
CA MET A 1 51.46 18.67 -32.43
C MET A 1 50.79 19.91 -31.87
N ASP A 2 49.47 20.04 -32.03
CA ASP A 2 48.76 21.29 -31.74
C ASP A 2 48.44 21.43 -30.25
N PRO A 3 49.00 22.43 -29.54
CA PRO A 3 48.77 22.62 -28.10
C PRO A 3 47.30 22.95 -27.76
N ARG A 4 46.52 23.36 -28.77
CA ARG A 4 45.09 23.69 -28.64
C ARG A 4 44.20 22.46 -28.51
N ALA A 5 44.62 21.29 -29.00
CA ALA A 5 43.85 20.05 -28.89
C ALA A 5 43.90 19.44 -27.48
N CYS A 6 45.04 19.55 -26.78
CA CYS A 6 45.18 19.05 -25.40
C CYS A 6 44.30 19.80 -24.38
N VAL A 7 44.15 21.12 -24.53
CA VAL A 7 43.36 21.95 -23.60
C VAL A 7 41.86 21.59 -23.68
N PHE A 8 41.35 21.26 -24.86
CA PHE A 8 39.94 20.92 -25.06
C PHE A 8 39.59 19.54 -24.48
N VAL A 9 40.51 18.57 -24.56
CA VAL A 9 40.36 17.22 -23.98
C VAL A 9 40.40 17.25 -22.44
N ALA A 10 41.23 18.11 -21.84
CA ALA A 10 41.29 18.25 -20.38
C ALA A 10 40.03 18.91 -19.80
N LEU A 11 39.44 19.90 -20.51
CA LEU A 11 38.22 20.57 -20.08
C LEU A 11 36.98 19.65 -20.15
N SER A 12 36.92 18.74 -21.12
CA SER A 12 35.82 17.78 -21.27
C SER A 12 35.85 16.66 -20.22
N GLN A 13 37.04 16.25 -19.78
CA GLN A 13 37.25 15.23 -18.73
C GLN A 13 36.89 15.74 -17.32
N LEU A 14 37.04 17.04 -17.04
CA LEU A 14 36.63 17.63 -15.76
C LEU A 14 35.10 17.81 -15.68
N ALA A 15 34.45 18.07 -16.82
CA ALA A 15 33.00 18.17 -16.95
C ALA A 15 32.31 16.79 -16.97
N SER A 16 32.97 15.75 -17.49
CA SER A 16 32.47 14.37 -17.50
C SER A 16 32.44 13.78 -16.09
N SER A 17 33.47 14.00 -15.26
CA SER A 17 33.49 13.54 -13.87
C SER A 17 32.36 14.16 -13.03
N ARG A 18 32.04 15.44 -13.23
CA ARG A 18 30.96 16.11 -12.49
C ARG A 18 29.57 15.66 -12.96
N ARG A 19 29.41 15.36 -14.25
CA ARG A 19 28.17 14.79 -14.81
C ARG A 19 27.96 13.36 -14.34
N ILE A 20 28.99 12.52 -14.40
CA ILE A 20 28.95 11.13 -13.93
C ILE A 20 28.59 11.08 -12.44
N TRP A 21 29.17 11.96 -11.61
CA TRP A 21 28.81 12.05 -10.20
C TRP A 21 27.35 12.44 -9.97
N VAL A 22 26.80 13.40 -10.73
CA VAL A 22 25.38 13.80 -10.64
C VAL A 22 24.46 12.64 -11.00
N TRP A 23 24.78 11.89 -12.05
CA TRP A 23 24.02 10.69 -12.46
C TRP A 23 24.13 9.57 -11.42
N LEU A 24 25.32 9.34 -10.84
CA LEU A 24 25.52 8.34 -9.79
C LEU A 24 24.74 8.71 -8.52
N THR A 25 24.79 9.96 -8.07
CA THR A 25 23.99 10.41 -6.92
C THR A 25 22.49 10.33 -7.20
N GLY A 26 22.05 10.66 -8.42
CA GLY A 26 20.65 10.55 -8.82
C GLY A 26 20.16 9.11 -8.84
N LEU A 27 20.97 8.16 -9.35
CA LEU A 27 20.65 6.73 -9.36
C LEU A 27 20.62 6.14 -7.95
N ILE A 28 21.55 6.53 -7.09
CA ILE A 28 21.58 6.08 -5.69
C ILE A 28 20.36 6.63 -4.93
N CYS A 29 20.07 7.93 -5.03
CA CYS A 29 18.88 8.51 -4.38
C CYS A 29 17.56 7.95 -4.93
N GLY A 30 17.45 7.76 -6.25
CA GLY A 30 16.26 7.17 -6.87
C GLY A 30 16.04 5.71 -6.50
N GLY A 31 17.12 4.93 -6.36
CA GLY A 31 17.06 3.54 -5.92
C GLY A 31 16.61 3.38 -4.46
N TRP A 32 17.02 4.31 -3.58
CA TRP A 32 16.58 4.31 -2.18
C TRP A 32 15.10 4.69 -2.03
N LEU A 33 14.52 5.47 -2.95
CA LEU A 33 13.11 5.86 -2.91
C LEU A 33 12.15 4.73 -3.36
N ALA A 34 12.66 3.71 -4.05
CA ALA A 34 11.87 2.59 -4.55
C ALA A 34 11.57 1.51 -3.49
N LEU A 35 12.16 1.62 -2.30
CA LEU A 35 12.01 0.66 -1.21
C LEU A 35 11.06 1.16 -0.11
N ALA A 36 10.01 1.88 -0.49
CA ALA A 36 8.93 2.20 0.45
C ALA A 36 8.08 0.92 0.65
N PRO A 37 7.89 0.44 1.89
CA PRO A 37 6.94 -0.63 2.14
C PRO A 37 5.55 -0.13 1.74
N ALA A 38 4.87 -0.88 0.86
CA ALA A 38 3.48 -0.62 0.56
C ALA A 38 2.66 -1.05 1.78
N LEU A 39 2.03 -0.08 2.45
CA LEU A 39 1.10 -0.36 3.54
C LEU A 39 -0.10 -1.09 2.95
N ALA A 40 -0.23 -2.38 3.25
CA ALA A 40 -1.30 -3.24 2.75
C ALA A 40 -2.61 -2.93 3.50
N GLN A 41 -3.25 -1.83 3.16
CA GLN A 41 -4.55 -1.45 3.71
C GLN A 41 -5.64 -2.34 3.11
N LEU A 42 -6.32 -3.12 3.95
CA LEU A 42 -7.48 -3.90 3.52
C LEU A 42 -8.65 -2.95 3.23
N PRO A 43 -9.19 -2.93 2.00
CA PRO A 43 -10.33 -2.08 1.68
C PRO A 43 -11.57 -2.59 2.42
N VAL A 44 -12.32 -1.67 3.05
CA VAL A 44 -13.60 -2.01 3.68
C VAL A 44 -14.62 -2.37 2.58
N PRO A 45 -15.22 -3.57 2.59
CA PRO A 45 -16.19 -3.96 1.59
C PRO A 45 -17.49 -3.15 1.72
N ALA A 46 -18.16 -2.92 0.59
CA ALA A 46 -19.47 -2.28 0.59
C ALA A 46 -20.47 -3.13 1.40
N LEU A 47 -21.34 -2.46 2.16
CA LEU A 47 -22.32 -3.12 3.03
C LEU A 47 -23.34 -3.90 2.19
N SER A 48 -23.19 -5.23 2.17
CA SER A 48 -24.07 -6.14 1.41
C SER A 48 -25.00 -6.95 2.30
N ALA A 49 -24.60 -7.19 3.56
CA ALA A 49 -25.34 -7.96 4.55
C ALA A 49 -24.99 -7.51 5.97
N HIS A 50 -25.81 -7.88 6.96
CA HIS A 50 -25.52 -7.63 8.38
C HIS A 50 -24.35 -8.47 8.89
N VAL A 51 -24.05 -9.62 8.26
CA VAL A 51 -22.94 -10.50 8.63
C VAL A 51 -22.12 -10.80 7.40
N MET A 52 -20.86 -10.37 7.39
CA MET A 52 -19.89 -10.60 6.33
C MET A 52 -18.71 -11.36 6.93
N ASP A 53 -18.56 -12.63 6.58
CA ASP A 53 -17.44 -13.46 7.06
C ASP A 53 -16.46 -13.75 5.92
N THR A 54 -15.36 -13.01 5.88
CA THR A 54 -14.26 -13.25 4.94
C THR A 54 -13.23 -14.25 5.48
N ALA A 55 -13.29 -14.57 6.77
CA ALA A 55 -12.40 -15.52 7.44
C ALA A 55 -12.92 -16.96 7.40
N SER A 56 -14.14 -17.20 6.90
CA SER A 56 -14.81 -18.52 6.89
C SER A 56 -14.85 -19.18 8.28
N THR A 57 -15.02 -18.39 9.33
CA THR A 57 -15.03 -18.84 10.73
C THR A 57 -16.42 -19.35 11.17
N LEU A 58 -17.49 -18.81 10.58
CA LEU A 58 -18.86 -19.13 10.93
C LEU A 58 -19.48 -20.11 9.94
N SER A 59 -20.22 -21.09 10.45
CA SER A 59 -21.07 -21.94 9.62
C SER A 59 -22.29 -21.16 9.11
N ALA A 60 -22.89 -21.62 8.00
CA ALA A 60 -24.09 -21.00 7.42
C ALA A 60 -25.26 -20.89 8.42
N GLN A 61 -25.40 -21.87 9.32
CA GLN A 61 -26.44 -21.84 10.36
C GLN A 61 -26.17 -20.72 11.39
N GLN A 62 -24.92 -20.51 11.78
CA GLN A 62 -24.54 -19.43 12.69
C GLN A 62 -24.74 -18.05 12.06
N ILE A 63 -24.41 -17.91 10.78
CA ILE A 63 -24.65 -16.68 10.00
C ILE A 63 -26.14 -16.36 9.99
N ALA A 64 -27.00 -17.33 9.62
CA ALA A 64 -28.45 -17.12 9.56
C ALA A 64 -29.06 -16.76 10.93
N GLN A 65 -28.58 -17.38 12.02
CA GLN A 65 -29.02 -17.01 13.37
C GLN A 65 -28.61 -15.60 13.76
N LEU A 66 -27.40 -15.17 13.37
CA LEU A 66 -26.90 -13.84 13.69
C LEU A 66 -27.63 -12.78 12.86
N GLU A 67 -27.87 -13.01 11.56
CA GLU A 67 -28.69 -12.12 10.73
C GLU A 67 -30.11 -11.93 11.28
N ALA A 68 -30.76 -13.02 11.70
CA ALA A 68 -32.11 -12.93 12.30
C ALA A 68 -32.12 -12.05 13.57
N LYS A 69 -31.09 -12.18 14.42
CA LYS A 69 -30.95 -11.36 15.62
C LYS A 69 -30.68 -9.89 15.28
N LEU A 70 -29.80 -9.62 14.32
CA LEU A 70 -29.46 -8.26 13.91
C LEU A 70 -30.65 -7.57 13.24
N THR A 71 -31.42 -8.30 12.43
CA THR A 71 -32.67 -7.80 11.83
C THR A 71 -33.69 -7.44 12.91
N ALA A 72 -33.90 -8.31 13.90
CA ALA A 72 -34.81 -8.02 15.02
C ALA A 72 -34.33 -6.82 15.86
N PHE A 73 -33.01 -6.68 16.04
CA PHE A 73 -32.43 -5.55 16.75
C PHE A 73 -32.67 -4.24 15.98
N GLU A 74 -32.42 -4.23 14.68
CA GLU A 74 -32.68 -3.09 13.81
C GLU A 74 -34.16 -2.70 13.82
N GLN A 75 -35.08 -3.67 13.72
CA GLN A 75 -36.52 -3.41 13.79
C GLN A 75 -36.95 -2.82 15.13
N SER A 76 -36.35 -3.27 16.24
CA SER A 76 -36.73 -2.82 17.58
C SER A 76 -36.12 -1.49 18.01
N LYS A 77 -34.93 -1.15 17.52
CA LYS A 77 -34.16 0.04 17.94
C LYS A 77 -33.97 1.08 16.85
N GLY A 78 -34.15 0.70 15.59
CA GLY A 78 -33.82 1.54 14.42
C GLY A 78 -32.33 1.69 14.15
N THR A 79 -31.46 1.01 14.91
CA THR A 79 -30.00 1.04 14.73
C THR A 79 -29.55 -0.18 13.93
N GLN A 80 -28.80 0.05 12.84
CA GLN A 80 -28.19 -1.00 12.05
C GLN A 80 -26.86 -1.44 12.67
N ILE A 81 -26.70 -2.75 12.91
CA ILE A 81 -25.47 -3.35 13.43
C ILE A 81 -24.95 -4.36 12.41
N VAL A 82 -23.66 -4.26 12.09
CA VAL A 82 -22.99 -5.09 11.07
C VAL A 82 -21.76 -5.75 11.67
N PHE A 83 -21.58 -7.03 11.35
CA PHE A 83 -20.40 -7.82 11.70
C PHE A 83 -19.57 -8.10 10.46
N LEU A 84 -18.29 -7.71 10.48
CA LEU A 84 -17.30 -8.07 9.47
C LEU A 84 -16.20 -8.90 10.15
N LEU A 85 -16.03 -10.15 9.72
CA LEU A 85 -14.95 -11.02 10.17
C LEU A 85 -13.87 -11.01 9.10
N VAL A 86 -12.65 -10.65 9.50
CA VAL A 86 -11.45 -10.63 8.65
C VAL A 86 -10.41 -11.63 9.16
N PRO A 87 -9.62 -12.25 8.28
CA PRO A 87 -8.65 -13.27 8.67
C PRO A 87 -7.48 -12.73 9.50
N THR A 88 -7.11 -11.46 9.33
CA THR A 88 -6.07 -10.80 10.12
C THR A 88 -6.32 -9.30 10.16
N THR A 89 -5.90 -8.67 11.26
CA THR A 89 -5.82 -7.22 11.43
C THR A 89 -4.35 -6.85 11.58
N GLU A 90 -3.47 -7.31 10.66
CA GLU A 90 -2.02 -7.02 10.67
C GLU A 90 -1.73 -5.59 11.15
N PRO A 91 -0.61 -5.39 11.87
CA PRO A 91 -0.43 -4.25 12.77
C PRO A 91 -0.75 -2.91 12.10
N GLU A 92 -1.48 -2.08 12.83
CA GLU A 92 -1.83 -0.70 12.46
C GLU A 92 -0.67 0.30 12.66
N ASP A 93 0.54 -0.22 12.93
CA ASP A 93 1.76 0.55 13.21
C ASP A 93 2.43 1.14 11.96
#